data_AF-A0A091K174-F1
#
_entry.id   AF-A0A091K174-F1
#
_cell.length_a   1.000
_cell.length_b   1.000
_cell.length_c   1.000
_cell.angle_alpha   90.00
_cell.angle_beta   90.00
_cell.angle_gamma   90.00
#
_symmetry.space_group_name_H-M   'P 1'
#
loop_
_entity.id
_entity.type
_entity.pdbx_description
1 polymer ?
#
loop_
_entity_poly.entity_id
_entity_poly.type
_entity_poly.pdbx_seq_one_letter_code
_entity_poly.pdbx_strand_id
1 'polypeptide(L)' 'LKAWLARHPRNPYPSKGEKVMLAVVSRMSLTQVSTWFANARRRLKKENKAGWAP' A
#
# COMPACT_ATOMS: atom_id res chain seq x y z
N LEU A 1 -5.68 -1.98 -5.04
CA LEU A 1 -4.55 -1.76 -4.10
C LEU A 1 -3.25 -2.46 -4.54
N LYS A 2 -3.26 -3.78 -4.84
CA LYS A 2 -2.08 -4.52 -5.34
C LYS A 2 -1.39 -3.86 -6.55
N ALA A 3 -2.17 -3.40 -7.54
CA ALA A 3 -1.63 -2.72 -8.72
C ALA A 3 -0.95 -1.37 -8.41
N TRP A 4 -1.40 -0.65 -7.37
CA TRP A 4 -0.69 0.55 -6.91
C TRP A 4 0.62 0.15 -6.24
N LEU A 5 0.60 -0.88 -5.39
CA LEU A 5 1.78 -1.38 -4.68
C LEU A 5 2.88 -1.86 -5.63
N ALA A 6 2.52 -2.59 -6.68
CA ALA A 6 3.46 -3.06 -7.71
C ALA A 6 4.13 -1.91 -8.49
N ARG A 7 3.45 -0.77 -8.64
CA ARG A 7 3.99 0.44 -9.28
C ARG A 7 4.89 1.26 -8.34
N HIS A 8 4.85 1.01 -7.03
CA HIS A 8 5.61 1.74 -6.02
C HIS A 8 6.52 0.82 -5.19
N PRO A 9 7.42 0.04 -5.81
CA PRO A 9 8.27 -0.93 -5.10
C PRO A 9 9.31 -0.27 -4.19
N ARG A 10 9.76 0.94 -4.53
CA ARG A 10 10.78 1.71 -3.79
C ARG A 10 10.21 2.53 -2.63
N ASN A 11 8.92 2.87 -2.66
CA ASN A 11 8.27 3.63 -1.59
C ASN A 11 6.78 3.26 -1.50
N PRO A 12 6.42 2.13 -0.87
CA PRO A 12 5.04 1.64 -0.80
C PRO A 12 4.18 2.34 0.26
N TYR A 13 4.29 3.67 0.33
CA TYR A 13 3.55 4.53 1.26
C TYR A 13 2.71 5.52 0.45
N PRO A 14 1.41 5.25 0.24
CA PRO A 14 0.55 6.18 -0.48
C PRO A 14 0.37 7.46 0.32
N SER A 15 0.42 8.59 -0.39
CA SER A 15 0.08 9.91 0.14
C SER A 15 -1.39 10.00 0.57
N LYS A 16 -1.78 11.10 1.23
CA LYS A 16 -3.17 11.34 1.64
C LYS A 16 -4.12 11.33 0.44
N GLY A 17 -3.75 12.01 -0.65
CA GLY A 17 -4.56 12.06 -1.88
C GLY A 17 -4.71 10.69 -2.54
N GLU A 18 -3.62 9.92 -2.61
CA GLU A 18 -3.67 8.57 -3.16
C GLU A 18 -4.53 7.64 -2.30
N LYS A 19 -4.47 7.74 -0.97
CA LYS A 19 -5.35 6.95 -0.09
C LYS A 19 -6.83 7.25 -0.35
N VAL A 20 -7.20 8.50 -0.61
CA VAL A 20 -8.57 8.88 -0.96
C VAL A 20 -8.98 8.27 -2.29
N MET A 21 -8.16 8.42 -3.34
CA MET A 21 -8.44 7.79 -4.64
C MET A 21 -8.56 6.27 -4.51
N LEU A 22 -7.65 5.64 -3.77
CA LEU A 22 -7.62 4.20 -3.55
C LEU A 22 -8.87 3.71 -2.79
N ALA A 23 -9.34 4.47 -1.81
CA ALA A 23 -10.59 4.19 -1.08
C ALA A 23 -11.80 4.20 -2.01
N VAL A 24 -11.91 5.20 -2.89
CA VAL A 24 -12.99 5.31 -3.88
C VAL A 24 -12.96 4.12 -4.85
N VAL A 25 -11.82 3.86 -5.50
CA VAL A 25 -11.73 2.82 -6.54
C VAL A 25 -11.86 1.41 -5.98
N SER A 26 -11.46 1.16 -4.72
CA SER A 26 -11.59 -0.15 -4.09
C SER A 26 -12.87 -0.31 -3.26
N ARG A 27 -13.73 0.72 -3.18
CA ARG A 27 -14.91 0.76 -2.31
C ARG A 27 -14.60 0.40 -0.85
N MET A 28 -13.50 0.91 -0.33
CA MET A 28 -13.05 0.69 1.05
C MET A 28 -13.00 2.03 1.78
N SER A 29 -13.12 2.00 3.10
CA SER A 29 -12.84 3.19 3.91
C SER A 29 -11.35 3.52 3.92
N LEU A 30 -11.00 4.77 4.22
CA LEU A 30 -9.61 5.21 4.38
C LEU A 30 -8.85 4.38 5.42
N THR A 31 -9.54 3.97 6.49
CA THR A 31 -8.98 3.10 7.53
C THR A 31 -8.64 1.73 6.97
N GLN A 32 -9.55 1.11 6.22
CA GLN A 32 -9.33 -0.19 5.60
C GLN A 32 -8.17 -0.14 4.59
N VAL A 33 -8.07 0.93 3.78
CA VAL A 33 -6.94 1.15 2.86
C VAL A 33 -5.63 1.25 3.65
N SER A 34 -5.61 2.04 4.73
CA SER A 34 -4.42 2.23 5.56
C SER A 34 -3.96 0.90 6.20
N THR A 35 -4.89 0.14 6.77
CA THR A 35 -4.62 -1.19 7.34
C THR A 35 -4.14 -2.18 6.28
N TRP A 36 -4.73 -2.15 5.08
CA TRP A 36 -4.32 -2.99 3.98
C TRP A 36 -2.86 -2.74 3.59
N PHE A 37 -2.46 -1.47 3.43
CA PHE A 37 -1.07 -1.12 3.09
C PHE A 37 -0.08 -1.46 4.19
N ALA A 38 -0.44 -1.28 5.45
CA ALA A 38 0.39 -1.71 6.58
C ALA A 38 0.65 -3.23 6.53
N ASN A 39 -0.41 -4.03 6.33
CA ASN A 39 -0.30 -5.48 6.23
C ASN A 39 0.44 -5.93 4.96
N ALA A 40 0.21 -5.28 3.82
CA ALA A 40 0.87 -5.60 2.57
C ALA A 40 2.39 -5.38 2.66
N ARG A 41 2.83 -4.26 3.24
CA ARG A 41 4.26 -4.00 3.49
C ARG A 41 4.91 -5.04 4.41
N ARG A 42 4.21 -5.44 5.50
CA ARG A 42 4.70 -6.52 6.39
C ARG A 42 4.91 -7.83 5.65
N ARG A 43 3.99 -8.20 4.74
CA ARG A 43 4.12 -9.41 3.92
C ARG A 43 5.30 -9.32 2.95
N LEU A 44 5.47 -8.18 2.26
CA LEU A 44 6.61 -7.96 1.37
C LEU A 44 7.96 -8.09 2.09
N LYS A 45 8.06 -7.55 3.32
CA LYS A 45 9.26 -7.69 4.16
C LYS A 45 9.51 -9.16 4.54
N LYS A 46 8.46 -9.90 4.94
CA LYS A 46 8.59 -11.33 5.28
C LYS A 46 9.06 -12.18 4.09
N GLU A 47 8.64 -11.84 2.88
CA GLU A 47 9.01 -12.56 1.66
C GLU A 47 10.38 -12.15 1.10
N ASN A 48 11.14 -11.27 1.77
CA ASN A 48 12.36 -10.65 1.25
C ASN A 48 12.18 -9.94 -0.12
N LYS A 49 10.94 -9.57 -0.46
CA LYS A 49 10.59 -8.84 -1.70
C LYS A 49 10.54 -7.33 -1.49
N ALA A 50 10.94 -6.85 -0.32
CA ALA A 50 11.03 -5.43 -0.02
C ALA A 50 12.35 -4.87 -0.55
N GLY A 51 12.29 -4.14 -1.68
CA GLY A 51 13.42 -3.38 -2.21
C GLY A 51 13.56 -1.97 -1.64
N TRP A 52 12.74 -1.61 -0.64
CA TRP A 52 12.85 -0.34 0.06
C TRP A 52 13.44 -0.57 1.45
N ALA A 53 14.48 0.18 1.78
CA ALA A 53 14.99 0.28 3.15
C ALA A 53 14.09 1.22 3.98
N PRO A 54 13.91 0.97 5.29
CA PRO A 54 13.19 1.88 6.18
C PRO A 54 13.80 3.28 6.22
#